data_AF-A0A7C2W941-F1
#
_entry.id   AF-A0A7C2W941-F1
#
_cell.length_a   1.000
_cell.length_b   1.000
_cell.length_c   1.000
_cell.angle_alpha   90.00
_cell.angle_beta   90.00
_cell.angle_gamma   90.00
#
_symmetry.space_group_name_H-M   'P 1'
#
loop_
_entity.id
_entity.type
_entity.pdbx_description
1 polymer ?
#
loop_
_entity_poly.entity_id
_entity_poly.type
_entity_poly.pdbx_seq_one_letter_code
_entity_poly.pdbx_strand_id
1 'polypeptide(L)'
;MSDGLESTELPVNDPMSFALFHFIGIAYVHDLDGDGRDEAIVHDFTGGAHCCSNYYILASDPSGITTLDAIALGNGGIQGIGDLDGDGTAEILAVDDRLLMLGEIPLAAAPYLPLVLCLGGDRTLEDCTTRFPVVVEQSAAHYEDLLSYPENDEIVRQAAAIGVYAHYARIGRAQEGLQRIASRCPQCLRFVEQHRAAIDERLREERPLRLTASP
;
A
#
# COMPACT_ATOMS: atom_id res chain seq x y z
N MET A 1 10.91 -16.58 -39.88
CA MET A 1 10.59 -17.27 -38.62
C MET A 1 10.62 -16.18 -37.57
N SER A 2 9.51 -15.88 -36.89
CA SER A 2 9.64 -15.07 -35.68
C SER A 2 10.54 -15.86 -34.73
N ASP A 3 11.41 -15.15 -34.04
CA ASP A 3 12.29 -15.67 -32.99
C ASP A 3 11.51 -16.19 -31.76
N GLY A 4 10.17 -16.14 -31.79
CA GLY A 4 9.31 -16.56 -30.70
C GLY A 4 9.32 -15.59 -29.53
N LEU A 5 9.92 -14.40 -29.70
CA LEU A 5 9.92 -13.34 -28.70
C LEU A 5 8.64 -12.51 -28.82
N GLU A 6 7.98 -12.32 -27.69
CA GLU A 6 6.89 -11.36 -27.53
C GLU A 6 7.40 -10.16 -26.74
N SER A 7 6.89 -8.97 -27.08
CA SER A 7 7.28 -7.72 -26.45
C SER A 7 6.09 -6.77 -26.39
N THR A 8 6.03 -5.98 -25.32
CA THR A 8 5.08 -4.87 -25.17
C THR A 8 5.82 -3.61 -24.74
N GLU A 9 5.25 -2.44 -25.03
CA GLU A 9 5.76 -1.15 -24.58
C GLU A 9 5.01 -0.70 -23.31
N LEU A 10 5.77 -0.26 -22.31
CA LEU A 10 5.20 0.32 -21.10
C LEU A 10 5.27 1.85 -21.17
N PRO A 11 4.18 2.56 -20.88
CA PRO A 11 4.21 4.02 -20.79
C PRO A 11 4.90 4.42 -19.49
N VAL A 12 6.21 4.65 -19.55
CA VAL A 12 7.02 5.14 -18.44
C VAL A 12 7.03 6.67 -18.48
N ASN A 13 6.47 7.30 -17.46
CA ASN A 13 6.63 8.74 -17.29
C ASN A 13 7.99 8.97 -16.63
N ASP A 14 8.99 9.38 -17.40
CA ASP A 14 10.26 9.88 -16.87
C ASP A 14 10.07 11.35 -16.47
N PRO A 15 9.92 11.68 -15.17
CA PRO A 15 9.66 13.04 -14.77
C PRO A 15 10.92 13.92 -14.84
N MET A 16 12.12 13.36 -14.97
CA MET A 16 13.35 14.16 -14.93
C MET A 16 14.52 13.50 -15.66
N SER A 17 15.01 14.18 -16.70
CA SER A 17 16.28 13.90 -17.40
C SER A 17 17.54 13.95 -16.51
N PHE A 18 17.37 14.09 -15.19
CA PHE A 18 18.41 14.19 -14.16
C PHE A 18 18.14 13.30 -12.93
N ALA A 19 17.18 12.37 -12.97
CA ALA A 19 17.00 11.40 -11.89
C ALA A 19 18.23 10.47 -11.83
N LEU A 20 19.13 10.73 -10.86
CA LEU A 20 20.35 9.94 -10.65
C LEU A 20 20.09 8.45 -10.30
N PHE A 21 18.84 8.10 -10.02
CA PHE A 21 18.44 6.78 -9.51
C PHE A 21 17.17 6.22 -10.18
N HIS A 22 16.81 6.64 -11.40
CA HIS A 22 15.73 5.95 -12.13
C HIS A 22 16.12 4.49 -12.35
N PHE A 23 15.24 3.58 -11.94
CA PHE A 23 15.37 2.16 -12.20
C PHE A 23 14.03 1.63 -12.66
N ILE A 24 14.08 0.79 -13.69
CA ILE A 24 12.94 -0.02 -14.12
C ILE A 24 13.39 -1.47 -14.28
N GLY A 25 12.57 -2.39 -13.78
CA GLY A 25 12.84 -3.82 -13.93
C GLY A 25 11.72 -4.68 -13.39
N ILE A 26 11.77 -5.96 -13.73
CA ILE A 26 10.88 -6.97 -13.14
C ILE A 26 11.24 -7.08 -11.65
N ALA A 27 10.29 -6.74 -10.79
CA ALA A 27 10.42 -6.86 -9.34
C ALA A 27 9.91 -8.22 -8.85
N TYR A 28 8.83 -8.72 -9.46
CA TYR A 28 8.21 -9.99 -9.09
C TYR A 28 7.73 -10.76 -10.32
N VAL A 29 7.69 -12.07 -10.18
CA VAL A 29 7.06 -13.03 -11.10
C VAL A 29 6.28 -14.01 -10.24
N HIS A 30 4.96 -14.05 -10.41
CA HIS A 30 4.07 -14.86 -9.59
C HIS A 30 2.73 -15.08 -10.28
N ASP A 31 2.16 -16.27 -10.14
CA ASP A 31 0.78 -16.59 -10.53
C ASP A 31 -0.20 -15.81 -9.64
N LEU A 32 -0.75 -14.71 -10.16
CA LEU A 32 -1.66 -13.82 -9.43
C LEU A 32 -3.12 -14.22 -9.61
N ASP A 33 -3.44 -15.06 -10.60
CA ASP A 33 -4.83 -15.43 -10.92
C ASP A 33 -5.13 -16.93 -10.73
N GLY A 34 -4.13 -17.73 -10.35
CA GLY A 34 -4.23 -19.15 -10.08
C GLY A 34 -4.34 -20.02 -11.33
N ASP A 35 -4.06 -19.49 -12.52
CA ASP A 35 -4.19 -20.22 -13.79
C ASP A 35 -2.98 -21.11 -14.15
N GLY A 36 -1.93 -21.07 -13.33
CA GLY A 36 -0.68 -21.80 -13.51
C GLY A 36 0.33 -21.11 -14.43
N ARG A 37 0.09 -19.86 -14.83
CA ARG A 37 1.07 -19.00 -15.49
C ARG A 37 1.36 -17.79 -14.63
N ASP A 38 2.63 -17.45 -14.50
CA ASP A 38 3.02 -16.29 -13.71
C ASP A 38 2.75 -14.98 -14.45
N GLU A 39 2.17 -14.01 -13.75
CA GLU A 39 2.23 -12.60 -14.12
C GLU A 39 3.60 -12.00 -13.75
N ALA A 40 4.05 -11.03 -14.54
CA ALA A 40 5.22 -10.22 -14.23
C ALA A 40 4.78 -8.87 -13.65
N ILE A 41 5.42 -8.47 -12.55
CA ILE A 41 5.26 -7.14 -11.96
C ILE A 41 6.54 -6.35 -12.20
N VAL A 42 6.43 -5.30 -13.01
CA VAL A 42 7.52 -4.38 -13.31
C VAL A 42 7.44 -3.20 -12.35
N HIS A 43 8.52 -2.94 -11.63
CA HIS A 43 8.68 -1.75 -10.80
C HIS A 43 9.41 -0.68 -11.61
N ASP A 44 8.78 0.48 -11.72
CA ASP A 44 9.35 1.71 -12.25
C ASP A 44 9.51 2.70 -11.11
N PHE A 45 10.75 2.89 -10.66
CA PHE A 45 11.10 3.82 -9.62
C PHE A 45 11.57 5.15 -10.23
N THR A 46 10.70 6.16 -10.27
CA THR A 46 10.96 7.41 -11.00
C THR A 46 12.00 8.35 -10.36
N GLY A 47 12.68 7.93 -9.28
CA GLY A 47 13.89 8.58 -8.78
C GLY A 47 13.71 9.73 -7.77
N GLY A 48 12.49 9.94 -7.25
CA GLY A 48 12.22 10.93 -6.20
C GLY A 48 12.65 10.46 -4.81
N ALA A 49 13.02 11.39 -3.92
CA ALA A 49 13.43 11.05 -2.55
C ALA A 49 12.27 10.59 -1.62
N HIS A 50 11.02 10.92 -1.97
CA HIS A 50 9.83 10.74 -1.11
C HIS A 50 8.52 10.47 -1.89
N CYS A 51 8.58 9.58 -2.88
CA CYS A 51 7.46 8.93 -3.59
C CYS A 51 8.09 8.07 -4.71
N CYS A 52 7.32 7.71 -5.74
CA CYS A 52 7.81 7.27 -7.07
C CYS A 52 7.84 5.77 -7.36
N SER A 53 7.14 4.93 -6.61
CA SER A 53 7.01 3.51 -6.98
C SER A 53 5.75 3.29 -7.83
N ASN A 54 5.96 3.20 -9.14
CA ASN A 54 4.97 2.74 -10.11
C ASN A 54 5.14 1.24 -10.35
N TYR A 55 4.04 0.53 -10.51
CA TYR A 55 4.04 -0.90 -10.80
C TYR A 55 3.13 -1.19 -12.00
N TYR A 56 3.64 -1.97 -12.94
CA TYR A 56 2.89 -2.48 -14.08
C TYR A 56 2.72 -3.98 -13.92
N ILE A 57 1.48 -4.44 -14.00
CA ILE A 57 1.13 -5.85 -13.89
C ILE A 57 0.91 -6.36 -15.31
N LEU A 58 1.68 -7.37 -15.71
CA LEU A 58 1.72 -7.90 -17.06
C LEU A 58 1.35 -9.38 -17.03
N ALA A 59 0.44 -9.79 -17.91
CA ALA A 59 0.19 -11.19 -18.20
C ALA A 59 0.77 -11.55 -19.57
N SER A 60 1.14 -12.82 -19.74
CA SER A 60 1.51 -13.38 -21.05
C SER A 60 0.60 -14.56 -21.35
N ASP A 61 0.01 -14.53 -22.54
CA ASP A 61 -0.79 -15.62 -23.09
C ASP A 61 -0.36 -15.91 -24.54
N PRO A 62 -0.88 -16.96 -25.21
CA PRO A 62 -0.49 -17.28 -26.59
C PRO A 62 -0.80 -16.20 -27.65
N SER A 63 -1.51 -15.14 -27.27
CA SER A 63 -1.82 -13.98 -28.12
C SER A 63 -0.90 -12.78 -27.89
N GLY A 64 -0.10 -12.78 -26.83
CA GLY A 64 0.84 -11.71 -26.52
C GLY A 64 1.03 -11.43 -25.04
N ILE A 65 1.84 -10.41 -24.77
CA ILE A 65 1.94 -9.77 -23.45
C ILE A 65 0.90 -8.65 -23.37
N THR A 66 0.12 -8.63 -22.28
CA THR A 66 -0.88 -7.60 -22.00
C THR A 66 -0.63 -6.95 -20.65
N THR A 67 -0.84 -5.63 -20.56
CA THR A 67 -0.84 -4.92 -19.29
C THR A 67 -2.21 -5.07 -18.64
N LEU A 68 -2.27 -5.77 -17.52
CA LEU A 68 -3.48 -5.97 -16.73
C LEU A 68 -3.84 -4.71 -15.95
N ASP A 69 -2.86 -4.09 -15.29
CA ASP A 69 -3.05 -2.88 -14.50
C ASP A 69 -1.74 -2.08 -14.38
N ALA A 70 -1.88 -0.81 -14.01
CA ALA A 70 -0.77 0.09 -13.77
C ALA A 70 -1.09 0.98 -12.56
N ILE A 71 -0.30 0.85 -11.49
CA ILE A 71 -0.62 1.45 -10.19
C ILE A 71 0.57 2.22 -9.60
N ALA A 72 0.28 3.16 -8.71
CA ALA A 72 1.25 3.87 -7.89
C ALA A 72 0.99 3.57 -6.41
N LEU A 73 2.08 3.30 -5.68
CA LEU A 73 2.05 3.11 -4.23
C LEU A 73 2.66 4.29 -3.46
N GLY A 74 2.98 5.39 -4.14
CA GLY A 74 3.50 6.60 -3.50
C GLY A 74 4.85 6.34 -2.81
N ASN A 75 4.90 6.61 -1.50
CA ASN A 75 6.03 6.32 -0.61
C ASN A 75 6.04 4.87 -0.09
N GLY A 76 5.00 4.10 -0.39
CA GLY A 76 4.94 2.69 -0.11
C GLY A 76 5.65 1.84 -1.16
N GLY A 77 5.43 0.54 -1.07
CA GLY A 77 5.92 -0.45 -2.01
C GLY A 77 5.35 -1.82 -1.69
N ILE A 78 5.60 -2.78 -2.58
CA ILE A 78 5.23 -4.18 -2.36
C ILE A 78 6.20 -4.77 -1.32
N GLN A 79 5.63 -5.37 -0.26
CA GLN A 79 6.37 -6.08 0.79
C GLN A 79 6.44 -7.59 0.54
N GLY A 80 5.46 -8.15 -0.17
CA GLY A 80 5.41 -9.57 -0.48
C GLY A 80 4.22 -9.93 -1.35
N ILE A 81 4.27 -11.14 -1.92
CA ILE A 81 3.21 -11.71 -2.75
C ILE A 81 3.02 -13.16 -2.30
N GLY A 82 1.76 -13.58 -2.18
CA GLY A 82 1.41 -14.97 -1.92
C GLY A 82 -0.07 -15.13 -1.59
N ASP A 83 -0.53 -16.37 -1.61
CA ASP A 83 -1.89 -16.76 -1.24
C ASP A 83 -2.07 -16.63 0.28
N LEU A 84 -2.65 -15.51 0.74
CA LEU A 84 -2.78 -15.16 2.14
C LEU A 84 -4.01 -15.80 2.80
N ASP A 85 -5.05 -16.11 2.02
CA ASP A 85 -6.29 -16.74 2.52
C ASP A 85 -6.49 -18.21 2.12
N GLY A 86 -5.63 -18.75 1.27
CA GLY A 86 -5.61 -20.15 0.85
C GLY A 86 -6.61 -20.46 -0.28
N ASP A 87 -7.05 -19.46 -1.04
CA ASP A 87 -8.05 -19.62 -2.10
C ASP A 87 -7.47 -20.07 -3.45
N GLY A 88 -6.14 -20.14 -3.56
CA GLY A 88 -5.41 -20.52 -4.77
C GLY A 88 -5.02 -19.35 -5.67
N THR A 89 -5.41 -18.13 -5.31
CA THR A 89 -5.01 -16.86 -5.94
C THR A 89 -4.00 -16.17 -5.04
N ALA A 90 -3.04 -15.41 -5.59
CA ALA A 90 -2.09 -14.68 -4.77
C ALA A 90 -2.55 -13.25 -4.49
N GLU A 91 -2.39 -12.81 -3.24
CA GLU A 91 -2.51 -11.41 -2.87
C GLU A 91 -1.15 -10.70 -2.89
N ILE A 92 -1.19 -9.38 -3.11
CA ILE A 92 -0.03 -8.51 -2.98
C ILE A 92 -0.16 -7.74 -1.66
N LEU A 93 0.77 -7.96 -0.74
CA LEU A 93 0.91 -7.13 0.45
C LEU A 93 1.78 -5.91 0.11
N ALA A 94 1.19 -4.74 0.23
CA ALA A 94 1.80 -3.45 -0.02
C ALA A 94 1.70 -2.53 1.20
N VAL A 95 2.43 -1.42 1.13
CA VAL A 95 2.39 -0.33 2.11
C VAL A 95 1.57 0.82 1.57
N ASP A 96 0.70 1.36 2.41
CA ASP A 96 -0.15 2.49 2.11
C ASP A 96 0.21 3.71 2.96
N ASP A 97 0.53 4.78 2.24
CA ASP A 97 1.11 6.01 2.73
C ASP A 97 0.09 7.15 2.90
N ARG A 98 -1.22 6.86 2.84
CA ARG A 98 -2.26 7.89 2.86
C ARG A 98 -2.25 8.79 4.09
N LEU A 99 -1.61 8.39 5.19
CA LEU A 99 -1.55 9.16 6.44
C LEU A 99 -0.31 10.06 6.54
N LEU A 100 0.56 10.09 5.52
CA LEU A 100 1.71 10.98 5.49
C LEU A 100 1.28 12.45 5.60
N MET A 101 2.05 13.24 6.37
CA MET A 101 1.80 14.68 6.56
C MET A 101 0.38 15.00 7.06
N LEU A 102 -0.18 14.15 7.91
CA LEU A 102 -1.46 14.42 8.58
C LEU A 102 -1.25 15.33 9.80
N GLY A 103 -1.85 16.52 9.78
CA GLY A 103 -1.73 17.50 10.86
C GLY A 103 -0.29 17.97 11.02
N GLU A 104 0.23 17.92 12.25
CA GLU A 104 1.61 18.31 12.59
C GLU A 104 2.60 17.13 12.59
N ILE A 105 2.15 15.92 12.20
CA ILE A 105 3.01 14.73 12.20
C ILE A 105 4.04 14.83 11.07
N PRO A 106 5.35 14.79 11.38
CA PRO A 106 6.39 14.81 10.37
C PRO A 106 6.39 13.50 9.58
N LEU A 107 6.83 13.55 8.32
CA LEU A 107 6.93 12.41 7.42
C LEU A 107 7.57 11.17 8.08
N ALA A 108 8.67 11.37 8.82
CA ALA A 108 9.43 10.29 9.46
C ALA A 108 8.70 9.58 10.61
N ALA A 109 7.66 10.20 11.18
CA ALA A 109 6.86 9.61 12.25
C ALA A 109 5.49 9.12 11.75
N ALA A 110 5.10 9.47 10.53
CA ALA A 110 3.77 9.19 10.03
C ALA A 110 3.50 7.67 9.95
N PRO A 111 2.31 7.22 10.40
CA PRO A 111 1.97 5.81 10.32
C PRO A 111 1.71 5.41 8.87
N TYR A 112 2.20 4.23 8.51
CA TYR A 112 1.82 3.52 7.29
C TYR A 112 0.80 2.43 7.62
N LEU A 113 -0.12 2.18 6.70
CA LEU A 113 -1.12 1.12 6.81
C LEU A 113 -0.73 -0.07 5.91
N PRO A 114 -1.09 -1.31 6.27
CA PRO A 114 -1.02 -2.40 5.32
C PRO A 114 -2.11 -2.22 4.24
N LEU A 115 -1.76 -2.57 3.01
CA LEU A 115 -2.64 -2.60 1.87
C LEU A 115 -2.55 -3.98 1.23
N VAL A 116 -3.62 -4.76 1.30
CA VAL A 116 -3.71 -6.03 0.57
C VAL A 116 -4.43 -5.75 -0.74
N LEU A 117 -3.77 -6.08 -1.84
CA LEU A 117 -4.33 -5.97 -3.18
C LEU A 117 -4.67 -7.37 -3.70
N CYS A 118 -5.89 -7.52 -4.20
CA CYS A 118 -6.38 -8.74 -4.84
C CYS A 118 -6.59 -8.46 -6.33
N LEU A 119 -6.44 -9.49 -7.16
CA LEU A 119 -6.83 -9.39 -8.56
C LEU A 119 -8.35 -9.53 -8.69
N GLY A 120 -9.02 -8.48 -9.14
CA GLY A 120 -10.46 -8.45 -9.37
C GLY A 120 -10.86 -9.27 -10.60
N GLY A 121 -12.17 -9.50 -10.75
CA GLY A 121 -12.71 -10.25 -11.89
C GLY A 121 -12.50 -9.57 -13.26
N ASP A 122 -12.20 -8.27 -13.27
CA ASP A 122 -11.80 -7.51 -14.47
C ASP A 122 -10.29 -7.55 -14.73
N ARG A 123 -9.56 -8.36 -13.95
CA ARG A 123 -8.10 -8.51 -13.95
C ARG A 123 -7.34 -7.24 -13.53
N THR A 124 -7.98 -6.31 -12.82
CA THR A 124 -7.28 -5.16 -12.20
C THR A 124 -7.10 -5.36 -10.70
N LEU A 125 -6.13 -4.67 -10.09
CA LEU A 125 -5.90 -4.79 -8.65
C LEU A 125 -6.92 -3.94 -7.87
N GLU A 126 -7.49 -4.54 -6.82
CA GLU A 126 -8.42 -3.88 -5.90
C GLU A 126 -7.95 -3.96 -4.44
N ASP A 127 -8.24 -2.92 -3.65
CA ASP A 127 -8.00 -2.95 -2.20
C ASP A 127 -8.97 -3.91 -1.52
N CYS A 128 -8.43 -5.06 -1.12
CA CYS A 128 -9.15 -6.11 -0.42
C CYS A 128 -8.72 -6.24 1.05
N THR A 129 -7.99 -5.25 1.61
CA THR A 129 -7.42 -5.25 2.96
C THR A 129 -8.42 -5.65 4.05
N THR A 130 -9.69 -5.29 3.89
CA THR A 130 -10.74 -5.62 4.86
C THR A 130 -11.05 -7.11 4.99
N ARG A 131 -10.70 -7.93 3.98
CA ARG A 131 -10.75 -9.40 4.04
C ARG A 131 -9.65 -10.00 4.93
N PHE A 132 -8.61 -9.22 5.25
CA PHE A 132 -7.41 -9.67 5.97
C PHE A 132 -7.23 -8.94 7.31
N PRO A 133 -8.21 -9.03 8.25
CA PRO A 133 -8.14 -8.29 9.51
C PRO A 133 -6.92 -8.65 10.35
N VAL A 134 -6.40 -9.89 10.24
CA VAL A 134 -5.20 -10.33 10.95
C VAL A 134 -3.97 -9.55 10.52
N VAL A 135 -3.82 -9.24 9.22
CA VAL A 135 -2.71 -8.41 8.70
C VAL A 135 -2.80 -6.99 9.28
N VAL A 136 -4.01 -6.44 9.32
CA VAL A 136 -4.28 -5.12 9.91
C VAL A 136 -3.97 -5.10 11.40
N GLU A 137 -4.39 -6.11 12.16
CA GLU A 137 -4.14 -6.21 13.59
C GLU A 137 -2.65 -6.39 13.92
N GLN A 138 -1.93 -7.21 13.14
CA GLN A 138 -0.49 -7.38 13.30
C GLN A 138 0.27 -6.08 13.05
N SER A 139 -0.10 -5.33 12.01
CA SER A 139 0.47 -4.00 11.78
C SER A 139 0.08 -3.01 12.89
N ALA A 140 -1.17 -3.05 13.38
CA ALA A 140 -1.63 -2.18 14.45
C ALA A 140 -0.84 -2.40 15.77
N ALA A 141 -0.44 -3.64 16.05
CA ALA A 141 0.31 -3.99 17.26
C ALA A 141 1.64 -3.21 17.36
N HIS A 142 2.31 -2.96 16.24
CA HIS A 142 3.52 -2.12 16.21
C HIS A 142 3.25 -0.71 16.75
N TYR A 143 2.13 -0.09 16.36
CA TYR A 143 1.76 1.24 16.83
C TYR A 143 1.23 1.21 18.28
N GLU A 144 0.56 0.14 18.70
CA GLU A 144 0.18 -0.04 20.11
C GLU A 144 1.41 -0.11 21.03
N ASP A 145 2.47 -0.78 20.58
CA ASP A 145 3.75 -0.84 21.28
C ASP A 145 4.38 0.55 21.38
N LEU A 146 4.55 1.26 20.26
CA LEU A 146 5.07 2.64 20.25
C LEU A 146 4.27 3.59 21.17
N LEU A 147 2.95 3.41 21.23
CA LEU A 147 2.08 4.22 22.09
C LEU A 147 2.28 3.92 23.59
N SER A 148 2.66 2.67 23.92
CA SER A 148 2.79 2.14 25.28
C SER A 148 4.12 2.52 25.96
N TYR A 149 5.17 2.78 25.19
CA TYR A 149 6.49 3.18 25.70
C TYR A 149 6.50 4.67 26.10
N PRO A 150 6.56 5.02 27.40
CA PRO A 150 6.50 6.41 27.87
C PRO A 150 7.75 7.23 27.50
N GLU A 151 8.86 6.59 27.18
CA GLU A 151 10.11 7.21 26.72
C GLU A 151 10.02 7.79 25.30
N ASN A 152 9.06 7.33 24.51
CA ASN A 152 8.82 7.92 23.19
C ASN A 152 8.32 9.35 23.35
N ASP A 153 8.84 10.25 22.51
CA ASP A 153 8.40 11.64 22.51
C ASP A 153 6.93 11.77 22.12
N GLU A 154 6.37 12.95 22.40
CA GLU A 154 4.95 13.21 22.19
C GLU A 154 4.53 13.04 20.73
N ILE A 155 5.37 13.43 19.76
CA ILE A 155 5.06 13.34 18.33
C ILE A 155 4.97 11.87 17.90
N VAL A 156 5.94 11.04 18.31
CA VAL A 156 5.93 9.60 18.03
C VAL A 156 4.67 8.94 18.61
N ARG A 157 4.30 9.30 19.85
CA ARG A 157 3.10 8.73 20.50
C ARG A 157 1.80 9.22 19.85
N GLN A 158 1.73 10.48 19.42
CA GLN A 158 0.59 11.01 18.68
C GLN A 158 0.44 10.32 17.31
N ALA A 159 1.54 10.14 16.58
CA ALA A 159 1.54 9.44 15.31
C ALA A 159 1.16 7.96 15.46
N ALA A 160 1.68 7.30 16.49
CA ALA A 160 1.28 5.95 16.85
C ALA A 160 -0.21 5.85 17.20
N ALA A 161 -0.78 6.84 17.91
CA ALA A 161 -2.21 6.87 18.19
C ALA A 161 -3.06 7.01 16.91
N ILE A 162 -2.63 7.84 15.94
CA ILE A 162 -3.26 7.87 14.61
C ILE A 162 -3.17 6.49 13.96
N GLY A 163 -2.00 5.85 14.00
CA GLY A 163 -1.78 4.50 13.49
C GLY A 163 -2.77 3.51 14.07
N VAL A 164 -2.86 3.39 15.39
CA VAL A 164 -3.81 2.50 16.07
C VAL A 164 -5.25 2.78 15.62
N TYR A 165 -5.69 4.04 15.65
CA TYR A 165 -7.06 4.37 15.24
C TYR A 165 -7.33 3.99 13.79
N ALA A 166 -6.44 4.36 12.87
CA ALA A 166 -6.61 4.16 11.44
C ALA A 166 -6.64 2.67 11.05
N HIS A 167 -5.81 1.83 11.67
CA HIS A 167 -5.84 0.38 11.44
C HIS A 167 -7.19 -0.21 11.83
N TYR A 168 -7.65 0.06 13.06
CA TYR A 168 -8.93 -0.47 13.53
C TYR A 168 -10.12 0.13 12.75
N ALA A 169 -10.07 1.40 12.37
CA ALA A 169 -11.08 2.02 11.52
C ALA A 169 -11.16 1.36 10.14
N ARG A 170 -10.02 1.00 9.52
CA ARG A 170 -9.94 0.30 8.22
C ARG A 170 -10.79 -0.98 8.20
N ILE A 171 -10.83 -1.71 9.31
CA ILE A 171 -11.58 -2.98 9.46
C ILE A 171 -12.92 -2.81 10.20
N GLY A 172 -13.48 -1.59 10.22
CA GLY A 172 -14.81 -1.32 10.79
C GLY A 172 -14.87 -1.34 12.33
N ARG A 173 -13.73 -1.29 13.01
CA ARG A 173 -13.58 -1.41 14.47
C ARG A 173 -13.04 -0.12 15.11
N ALA A 174 -13.33 1.04 14.54
CA ALA A 174 -12.84 2.34 15.00
C ALA A 174 -12.99 2.57 16.52
N GLN A 175 -14.12 2.16 17.11
CA GLN A 175 -14.38 2.29 18.55
C GLN A 175 -13.40 1.48 19.41
N GLU A 176 -12.98 0.31 18.94
CA GLU A 176 -11.95 -0.50 19.61
C GLU A 176 -10.59 0.19 19.55
N GLY A 177 -10.23 0.77 18.40
CA GLY A 177 -9.01 1.58 18.27
C GLY A 177 -8.96 2.72 19.29
N LEU A 178 -10.06 3.46 19.44
CA LEU A 178 -10.18 4.52 20.45
C LEU A 178 -10.02 3.99 21.88
N GLN A 179 -10.61 2.83 22.20
CA GLN A 179 -10.47 2.21 23.52
C GLN A 179 -9.02 1.77 23.80
N ARG A 180 -8.33 1.23 22.80
CA ARG A 180 -6.92 0.83 22.88
C ARG A 180 -5.99 2.01 23.10
N ILE A 181 -6.30 3.17 22.50
CA ILE A 181 -5.57 4.41 22.73
C ILE A 181 -5.86 4.92 24.15
N ALA A 182 -7.13 4.95 24.56
CA ALA A 182 -7.55 5.47 25.86
C ALA A 182 -6.88 4.73 27.03
N SER A 183 -6.67 3.41 26.92
CA SER A 183 -6.03 2.61 27.98
C SER A 183 -4.52 2.84 28.10
N ARG A 184 -3.87 3.43 27.10
CA ARG A 184 -2.40 3.58 27.02
C ARG A 184 -1.92 5.03 27.02
N CYS A 185 -2.64 5.92 26.33
CA CYS A 185 -2.32 7.33 26.22
C CYS A 185 -3.61 8.19 26.16
N PRO A 186 -4.23 8.51 27.30
CA PRO A 186 -5.43 9.35 27.36
C PRO A 186 -5.24 10.74 26.70
N GLN A 187 -4.04 11.31 26.78
CA GLN A 187 -3.73 12.58 26.12
C GLN A 187 -3.67 12.46 24.60
N CYS A 188 -3.20 11.33 24.06
CA CYS A 188 -3.16 11.07 22.62
C CYS A 188 -4.57 10.87 22.04
N LEU A 189 -5.52 10.36 22.84
CA LEU A 189 -6.92 10.22 22.42
C LEU A 189 -7.51 11.57 21.97
N ARG A 190 -7.22 12.66 22.68
CA ARG A 190 -7.68 14.00 22.29
C ARG A 190 -7.12 14.43 20.94
N PHE A 191 -5.85 14.11 20.68
CA PHE A 191 -5.21 14.42 19.40
C PHE A 191 -5.85 13.64 18.24
N VAL A 192 -6.15 12.36 18.43
CA VAL A 192 -6.86 11.55 17.43
C VAL A 192 -8.27 12.07 17.20
N GLU A 193 -9.02 12.41 18.24
CA GLU A 193 -10.38 12.97 18.09
C GLU A 193 -10.38 14.31 17.33
N GLN A 194 -9.35 15.16 17.52
CA GLN A 194 -9.20 16.41 16.75
C GLN A 194 -8.96 16.18 15.26
N HIS A 195 -8.28 15.08 14.89
CA HIS A 195 -7.93 14.76 13.50
C HIS A 195 -8.83 13.69 12.88
N ARG A 196 -9.82 13.18 13.61
CA ARG A 196 -10.60 11.99 13.24
C ARG A 196 -11.25 12.12 11.87
N ALA A 197 -11.88 13.26 11.58
CA ALA A 197 -12.51 13.51 10.30
C ALA A 197 -11.53 13.45 9.12
N ALA A 198 -10.31 13.98 9.30
CA ALA A 198 -9.27 13.95 8.28
C ALA A 198 -8.68 12.54 8.10
N ILE A 199 -8.56 11.77 9.19
CA ILE A 199 -8.17 10.35 9.11
C ILE A 199 -9.24 9.57 8.32
N ASP A 200 -10.51 9.72 8.69
CA ASP A 200 -11.64 9.03 8.06
C ASP A 200 -11.84 9.43 6.58
N GLU A 201 -11.52 10.67 6.22
CA GLU A 201 -11.49 11.13 4.83
C GLU A 201 -10.40 10.41 4.03
N ARG A 202 -9.16 10.39 4.53
CA ARG A 202 -8.05 9.67 3.88
C ARG A 202 -8.32 8.18 3.78
N LEU A 203 -8.90 7.56 4.80
CA LEU A 203 -9.29 6.15 4.77
C LEU A 203 -10.34 5.84 3.69
N ARG A 204 -11.11 6.81 3.22
CA ARG A 204 -12.06 6.62 2.10
C ARG A 204 -11.44 6.80 0.73
N GLU A 205 -10.19 7.25 0.63
CA GLU A 205 -9.47 7.30 -0.65
C GLU A 205 -9.34 5.89 -1.24
N GLU A 206 -9.69 5.77 -2.51
CA GLU A 206 -9.52 4.54 -3.27
C GLU A 206 -8.03 4.20 -3.39
N ARG A 207 -7.71 2.93 -3.21
CA ARG A 207 -6.39 2.35 -3.47
C ARG A 207 -6.57 1.07 -4.29
N PRO A 208 -5.55 0.68 -5.07
CA PRO A 208 -4.32 1.42 -5.33
C PRO A 208 -4.58 2.65 -6.23
N LEU A 209 -3.66 3.61 -6.25
CA LEU A 209 -3.78 4.76 -7.16
C LEU A 209 -3.48 4.30 -8.58
N ARG A 210 -4.45 4.35 -9.48
CA ARG A 210 -4.22 3.93 -10.87
C ARG A 210 -3.49 4.99 -11.66
N LEU A 211 -2.49 4.57 -12.42
CA LEU A 211 -1.83 5.41 -13.41
C LEU A 211 -2.81 5.61 -14.57
N THR A 212 -3.32 6.82 -14.72
CA THR A 212 -4.08 7.15 -15.93
C THR A 212 -3.14 7.05 -17.12
N ALA A 213 -3.55 6.34 -18.18
CA ALA A 213 -2.87 6.45 -19.46
C ALA A 213 -2.76 7.95 -19.82
N SER A 214 -1.55 8.47 -19.90
CA SER A 214 -1.34 9.78 -20.53
C SER A 214 -1.94 9.69 -21.95
N PRO A 215 -2.76 10.67 -22.37
CA PRO A 215 -3.27 10.71 -23.74
C PRO A 215 -2.16 10.78 -24.78
#